data_AF-D6SLR7-F1
#
_entry.id   AF-D6SLR7-F1
#
_cell.length_a   1.000
_cell.length_b   1.000
_cell.length_c   1.000
_cell.angle_alpha   90.00
_cell.angle_beta   90.00
_cell.angle_gamma   90.00
#
_symmetry.space_group_name_H-M   'P 1'
#
loop_
_entity.id
_entity.type
_entity.pdbx_description
1 polymer ?
#
loop_
_entity_poly.entity_id
_entity_poly.type
_entity_poly.pdbx_seq_one_letter_code
_entity_poly.pdbx_strand_id
1 'polypeptide(L)'
;MKNKPVSEVCNEFSLGTLGLPEFSRVLEHGYVPEHSARFMRAMSCGEPFIVRDHLFLAGGDWLMAVGYPLTGPYHPQSFSEALRESIKRIRPARCWSVSPALPEDLSGHCVEQDFYYILPVESRVQSRLLRLAQKASRSLEVEQGREFTPAHEELWKEFVHNRTLPARVRNMYQRTVHVLAGVPELFLLNAWDENGNLAACLLLDPGPKRFVSYLIGAHSRINYVPYATDLLFREMIELSRDRGKEFIHLGLGVNPGIRRFKVKWGGTAHWPFEFAAWEEKPEAHKESKVHPVPFMEDKFKFFLNLPEQRRLAMIWELEKNGRRSWIAGAAHFYPYSFRLDMRRLFQEVDTVLCEGPLDQVSMDIIADFGKNPDPDTPRLSSMLTDSEIKNLEKVVLGRNFWSRLLNMSLENGPDVRYYLAYTKPWLAFFTMWSSFLRRHGWEQSVDREAWDTAQEMGRYVLGMETISEQLRTLDSIPVDRIVRFFRDCHNWSGLKKRYETGYLKGELDRMFGTSAEFPSRTEMVINRRDERFLSRMLPFLEKGGCAVFVGSAHMLNLRSMLREAGFSVHRRK
;
A
#
# COMPACT_ATOMS: atom_id res chain seq x y z
N MET A 1 -48.64 1.69 3.66
CA MET A 1 -48.11 2.96 3.06
C MET A 1 -47.02 2.58 2.09
N LYS A 2 -47.04 3.17 0.89
CA LYS A 2 -46.30 2.73 -0.31
C LYS A 2 -44.77 2.90 -0.14
N ASN A 3 -44.01 1.90 -0.60
CA ASN A 3 -42.56 1.93 -0.74
C ASN A 3 -42.11 3.06 -1.68
N LYS A 4 -41.16 3.89 -1.23
CA LYS A 4 -40.37 4.78 -2.10
C LYS A 4 -39.06 4.09 -2.51
N PRO A 5 -38.57 4.25 -3.75
CA PRO A 5 -37.33 3.64 -4.22
C PRO A 5 -36.07 4.37 -3.71
N VAL A 6 -34.96 3.63 -3.66
CA VAL A 6 -33.61 4.05 -3.24
C VAL A 6 -32.95 4.92 -4.32
N SER A 7 -33.54 6.07 -4.64
CA SER A 7 -33.01 7.05 -5.60
C SER A 7 -32.94 8.48 -5.09
N GLU A 8 -33.12 8.72 -3.78
CA GLU A 8 -33.09 10.07 -3.19
C GLU A 8 -32.23 10.11 -1.92
N VAL A 9 -30.91 9.95 -2.05
CA VAL A 9 -29.92 10.49 -1.09
C VAL A 9 -28.65 10.92 -1.86
N CYS A 10 -28.83 11.70 -2.92
CA CYS A 10 -27.76 12.45 -3.61
C CYS A 10 -28.38 13.73 -4.17
N ASN A 11 -28.69 14.69 -3.31
CA ASN A 11 -29.03 16.05 -3.74
C ASN A 11 -28.83 17.01 -2.58
N GLU A 12 -27.61 17.54 -2.46
CA GLU A 12 -27.33 18.88 -1.91
C GLU A 12 -25.82 19.15 -2.02
N PHE A 13 -25.34 19.29 -3.27
CA PHE A 13 -24.23 20.14 -3.71
C PHE A 13 -24.22 20.00 -5.23
N SER A 14 -24.81 20.97 -5.95
CA SER A 14 -24.76 21.02 -7.41
C SER A 14 -23.34 21.41 -7.86
N LEU A 15 -22.39 20.49 -7.67
CA LEU A 15 -21.17 20.44 -8.47
C LEU A 15 -21.63 20.24 -9.91
N GLY A 16 -21.22 21.12 -10.82
CA GLY A 16 -21.50 20.97 -12.25
C GLY A 16 -20.87 19.67 -12.73
N THR A 17 -21.65 18.60 -12.67
CA THR A 17 -21.27 17.26 -13.11
C THR A 17 -21.09 17.33 -14.61
N LEU A 18 -20.04 16.70 -15.16
CA LEU A 18 -19.88 16.64 -16.62
C LEU A 18 -21.19 16.20 -17.26
N GLY A 19 -21.71 17.02 -18.17
CA GLY A 19 -22.80 16.60 -19.05
C GLY A 19 -22.34 15.46 -19.96
N LEU A 20 -23.27 14.69 -20.52
CA LEU A 20 -22.96 13.68 -21.54
C LEU A 20 -22.07 14.22 -22.69
N PRO A 21 -22.25 15.46 -23.19
CA PRO A 21 -21.37 16.03 -24.22
C PRO A 21 -19.93 16.23 -23.73
N GLU A 22 -19.74 16.67 -22.49
CA GLU A 22 -18.41 16.91 -21.93
C GLU A 22 -17.69 15.61 -21.61
N PHE A 23 -18.41 14.60 -21.09
CA PHE A 23 -17.88 13.23 -20.97
C PHE A 23 -17.36 12.69 -22.31
N SER A 24 -18.14 12.89 -23.37
CA SER A 24 -17.78 12.45 -24.72
C SER A 24 -16.54 13.18 -25.22
N ARG A 25 -16.42 14.50 -24.96
CA ARG A 25 -15.24 15.29 -25.30
C ARG A 25 -13.97 14.76 -24.62
N VAL A 26 -14.02 14.41 -23.32
CA VAL A 26 -12.85 13.87 -22.62
C VAL A 26 -12.42 12.53 -23.25
N LEU A 27 -13.36 11.63 -23.51
CA LEU A 27 -13.05 10.32 -24.09
C LEU A 27 -12.57 10.41 -25.55
N GLU A 28 -13.08 11.38 -26.31
CA GLU A 28 -12.67 11.65 -27.70
C GLU A 28 -11.22 12.14 -27.78
N HIS A 29 -10.85 13.09 -26.92
CA HIS A 29 -9.54 13.77 -27.01
C HIS A 29 -8.48 13.23 -26.04
N GLY A 30 -8.88 12.40 -25.07
CA GLY A 30 -7.99 11.89 -24.05
C GLY A 30 -6.82 11.06 -24.60
N TYR A 31 -5.66 11.14 -23.96
CA TYR A 31 -4.47 10.37 -24.30
C TYR A 31 -3.69 9.82 -23.09
N VAL A 32 -4.15 10.08 -21.86
CA VAL A 32 -3.65 9.48 -20.63
C VAL A 32 -4.77 8.72 -19.90
N PRO A 33 -4.48 7.72 -19.04
CA PRO A 33 -5.49 6.89 -18.40
C PRO A 33 -6.48 7.68 -17.54
N GLU A 34 -6.02 8.79 -16.95
CA GLU A 34 -6.81 9.69 -16.12
C GLU A 34 -7.88 10.43 -16.94
N HIS A 35 -7.77 10.46 -18.28
CA HIS A 35 -8.83 10.94 -19.16
C HIS A 35 -9.95 9.91 -19.38
N SER A 36 -9.83 8.69 -18.87
CA SER A 36 -10.99 7.79 -18.80
C SER A 36 -11.93 8.25 -17.69
N ALA A 37 -12.72 9.30 -17.96
CA ALA A 37 -13.52 9.99 -16.94
C ALA A 37 -14.54 9.06 -16.25
N ARG A 38 -15.08 8.05 -16.95
CA ARG A 38 -15.98 7.05 -16.36
C ARG A 38 -15.25 6.11 -15.41
N PHE A 39 -14.10 5.58 -15.85
CA PHE A 39 -13.23 4.78 -14.99
C PHE A 39 -12.78 5.58 -13.78
N MET A 40 -12.27 6.79 -13.98
CA MET A 40 -11.80 7.66 -12.90
C MET A 40 -12.94 7.99 -11.94
N ARG A 41 -14.14 8.34 -12.42
CA ARG A 41 -15.31 8.55 -11.55
C ARG A 41 -15.66 7.30 -10.73
N ALA A 42 -15.74 6.12 -11.35
CA ALA A 42 -16.13 4.90 -10.66
C ALA A 42 -15.06 4.40 -9.67
N MET A 43 -13.80 4.47 -10.09
CA MET A 43 -12.66 4.06 -9.27
C MET A 43 -12.48 5.01 -8.10
N SER A 44 -12.77 6.29 -8.27
CA SER A 44 -12.48 7.32 -7.29
C SER A 44 -13.69 7.67 -6.42
N CYS A 45 -14.91 7.68 -6.96
CA CYS A 45 -16.15 8.22 -6.39
C CYS A 45 -16.21 9.77 -6.39
N GLY A 46 -15.45 10.39 -7.28
CA GLY A 46 -15.33 11.84 -7.42
C GLY A 46 -15.99 12.28 -8.69
N GLU A 47 -16.63 13.44 -8.64
CA GLU A 47 -17.32 13.99 -9.78
C GLU A 47 -16.30 14.66 -10.71
N PRO A 48 -16.20 14.22 -11.96
CA PRO A 48 -15.35 14.86 -12.93
C PRO A 48 -15.98 16.18 -13.39
N PHE A 49 -15.13 17.15 -13.73
CA PHE A 49 -15.51 18.40 -14.37
C PHE A 49 -14.33 18.96 -15.16
N ILE A 50 -14.59 19.81 -16.15
CA ILE A 50 -13.54 20.47 -16.93
C ILE A 50 -13.44 21.92 -16.48
N VAL A 51 -12.21 22.40 -16.32
CA VAL A 51 -11.91 23.83 -16.24
C VAL A 51 -10.91 24.14 -17.34
N ARG A 52 -11.28 25.08 -18.21
CA ARG A 52 -10.56 25.42 -19.44
C ARG A 52 -10.42 24.18 -20.33
N ASP A 53 -9.27 23.53 -20.31
CA ASP A 53 -8.97 22.37 -21.14
C ASP A 53 -8.37 21.21 -20.34
N HIS A 54 -8.51 21.25 -19.02
CA HIS A 54 -8.01 20.24 -18.10
C HIS A 54 -9.15 19.54 -17.39
N LEU A 55 -8.98 18.24 -17.17
CA LEU A 55 -9.90 17.43 -16.39
C LEU A 55 -9.56 17.55 -14.90
N PHE A 56 -10.60 17.71 -14.10
CA PHE A 56 -10.51 17.66 -12.65
C PHE A 56 -11.50 16.64 -12.11
N LEU A 57 -11.20 16.07 -10.95
CA LEU A 57 -12.13 15.28 -10.16
C LEU A 57 -12.20 15.87 -8.76
N ALA A 58 -13.40 15.99 -8.19
CA ALA A 58 -13.57 16.44 -6.82
C ALA A 58 -14.63 15.62 -6.08
N GLY A 59 -14.53 15.61 -4.75
CA GLY A 59 -15.50 14.97 -3.87
C GLY A 59 -15.16 15.26 -2.43
N GLY A 60 -16.15 15.29 -1.53
CA GLY A 60 -15.90 15.66 -0.14
C GLY A 60 -15.06 16.94 -0.01
N ASP A 61 -13.87 16.82 0.59
CA ASP A 61 -12.91 17.88 0.86
C ASP A 61 -11.65 17.85 -0.03
N TRP A 62 -11.68 17.17 -1.19
CA TRP A 62 -10.47 17.00 -2.00
C TRP A 62 -10.67 17.29 -3.50
N LEU A 63 -9.53 17.53 -4.18
CA LEU A 63 -9.45 17.82 -5.60
C LEU A 63 -8.26 17.06 -6.24
N MET A 64 -8.48 16.42 -7.39
CA MET A 64 -7.44 15.87 -8.24
C MET A 64 -7.44 16.60 -9.58
N ALA A 65 -6.28 17.14 -9.95
CA ALA A 65 -6.07 17.86 -11.19
C ALA A 65 -5.30 17.00 -12.20
N VAL A 66 -5.81 16.94 -13.44
CA VAL A 66 -5.16 16.26 -14.57
C VAL A 66 -4.60 17.33 -15.50
N GLY A 67 -3.30 17.60 -15.36
CA GLY A 67 -2.57 18.63 -16.11
C GLY A 67 -2.26 18.29 -17.56
N TYR A 68 -2.72 17.15 -18.06
CA TYR A 68 -2.67 16.83 -19.48
C TYR A 68 -3.84 17.55 -20.18
N PRO A 69 -3.59 18.54 -21.06
CA PRO A 69 -4.68 19.25 -21.73
C PRO A 69 -5.41 18.31 -22.69
N LEU A 70 -6.71 18.52 -22.93
CA LEU A 70 -7.47 17.76 -23.93
C LEU A 70 -7.11 18.19 -25.36
N THR A 71 -6.67 19.42 -25.55
CA THR A 71 -6.35 20.02 -26.85
C THR A 71 -5.05 20.81 -26.78
N GLY A 72 -4.26 20.73 -27.86
CA GLY A 72 -3.00 21.47 -27.96
C GLY A 72 -1.90 20.99 -27.00
N PRO A 73 -0.76 21.71 -27.00
CA PRO A 73 0.40 21.37 -26.16
C PRO A 73 0.20 21.81 -24.69
N TYR A 74 0.91 21.14 -23.79
CA TYR A 74 0.92 21.50 -22.37
C TYR A 74 1.66 22.81 -22.10
N HIS A 75 1.04 23.70 -21.32
CA HIS A 75 1.62 24.93 -20.83
C HIS A 75 1.42 25.07 -19.30
N PRO A 76 2.49 25.08 -18.49
CA PRO A 76 2.39 25.13 -17.03
C PRO A 76 1.57 26.31 -16.49
N GLN A 77 1.65 27.48 -17.13
CA GLN A 77 0.87 28.65 -16.71
C GLN A 77 -0.64 28.43 -16.91
N SER A 78 -1.03 27.86 -18.06
CA SER A 78 -2.45 27.58 -18.36
C SER A 78 -3.04 26.57 -17.37
N PHE A 79 -2.27 25.52 -17.05
CA PHE A 79 -2.67 24.55 -16.04
C PHE A 79 -2.76 25.14 -14.64
N SER A 80 -1.79 25.97 -14.24
CA SER A 80 -1.79 26.67 -12.96
C SER A 80 -3.01 27.59 -12.80
N GLU A 81 -3.41 28.29 -13.87
CA GLU A 81 -4.64 29.08 -13.87
C GLU A 81 -5.90 28.22 -13.70
N ALA A 82 -6.01 27.11 -14.44
CA ALA A 82 -7.14 26.17 -14.31
C ALA A 82 -7.22 25.56 -12.91
N LEU A 83 -6.07 25.24 -12.32
CA LEU A 83 -5.99 24.70 -10.96
C LEU A 83 -6.42 25.73 -9.92
N ARG A 84 -5.93 26.97 -9.99
CA ARG A 84 -6.33 28.04 -9.05
C ARG A 84 -7.81 28.34 -9.13
N GLU A 85 -8.38 28.34 -10.33
CA GLU A 85 -9.82 28.49 -10.55
C GLU A 85 -10.60 27.35 -9.88
N SER A 86 -10.13 26.11 -10.05
CA SER A 86 -10.73 24.92 -9.45
C SER A 86 -10.62 24.93 -7.91
N ILE A 87 -9.48 25.30 -7.35
CA ILE A 87 -9.29 25.41 -5.89
C ILE A 87 -10.22 26.48 -5.31
N LYS A 88 -10.32 27.65 -5.95
CA LYS A 88 -11.26 28.70 -5.51
C LYS A 88 -12.71 28.24 -5.54
N ARG A 89 -13.08 27.45 -6.55
CA ARG A 89 -14.43 26.91 -6.74
C ARG A 89 -14.78 25.82 -5.73
N ILE A 90 -13.88 24.86 -5.54
CA ILE A 90 -14.13 23.64 -4.75
C ILE A 90 -13.77 23.82 -3.27
N ARG A 91 -12.80 24.69 -2.98
CA ARG A 91 -12.20 24.88 -1.63
C ARG A 91 -11.81 23.56 -0.97
N PRO A 92 -11.03 22.70 -1.66
CA PRO A 92 -10.58 21.44 -1.09
C PRO A 92 -9.61 21.71 0.07
N ALA A 93 -9.58 20.82 1.06
CA ALA A 93 -8.50 20.74 2.04
C ALA A 93 -7.29 19.98 1.49
N ARG A 94 -7.51 19.04 0.58
CA ARG A 94 -6.48 18.13 0.05
C ARG A 94 -6.46 18.15 -1.47
N CYS A 95 -5.27 18.30 -2.04
CA CYS A 95 -5.11 18.45 -3.47
C CYS A 95 -4.06 17.48 -4.02
N TRP A 96 -4.31 17.01 -5.24
CA TRP A 96 -3.38 16.22 -6.03
C TRP A 96 -3.30 16.74 -7.45
N SER A 97 -2.15 16.55 -8.07
CA SER A 97 -1.94 16.86 -9.48
C SER A 97 -1.14 15.75 -10.15
N VAL A 98 -1.54 15.39 -11.36
CA VAL A 98 -0.71 14.64 -12.32
C VAL A 98 -0.50 15.51 -13.55
N SER A 99 0.74 15.74 -13.98
CA SER A 99 1.02 16.58 -15.15
C SER A 99 2.32 16.19 -15.86
N PRO A 100 2.52 16.64 -17.12
CA PRO A 100 3.82 16.47 -17.80
C PRO A 100 4.98 17.14 -17.07
N ALA A 101 4.72 18.31 -16.48
CA ALA A 101 5.65 19.02 -15.61
C ALA A 101 4.84 19.84 -14.61
N LEU A 102 5.25 19.90 -13.36
CA LEU A 102 4.57 20.69 -12.35
C LEU A 102 4.80 22.19 -12.59
N PRO A 103 3.77 23.03 -12.43
CA PRO A 103 3.95 24.47 -12.26
C PRO A 103 4.94 24.79 -11.14
N GLU A 104 5.64 25.93 -11.27
CA GLU A 104 6.70 26.33 -10.32
C GLU A 104 6.19 26.39 -8.87
N ASP A 105 4.96 26.84 -8.67
CA ASP A 105 4.27 26.91 -7.36
C ASP A 105 3.97 25.53 -6.75
N LEU A 106 4.00 24.45 -7.54
CA LEU A 106 3.81 23.07 -7.07
C LEU A 106 5.10 22.24 -7.03
N SER A 107 6.22 22.79 -7.49
CA SER A 107 7.50 22.05 -7.56
C SER A 107 7.93 21.46 -6.20
N GLY A 108 7.72 22.21 -5.11
CA GLY A 108 8.00 21.77 -3.75
C GLY A 108 7.06 20.68 -3.20
N HIS A 109 5.98 20.38 -3.92
CA HIS A 109 4.98 19.37 -3.58
C HIS A 109 5.12 18.08 -4.41
N CYS A 110 6.16 17.98 -5.25
CA CYS A 110 6.43 16.80 -6.05
C CYS A 110 6.75 15.58 -5.16
N VAL A 111 6.02 14.49 -5.39
CA VAL A 111 6.16 13.22 -4.66
C VAL A 111 6.77 12.14 -5.54
N GLU A 112 6.47 12.15 -6.83
CA GLU A 112 6.91 11.12 -7.77
C GLU A 112 7.10 11.67 -9.19
N GLN A 113 8.09 11.13 -9.89
CA GLN A 113 8.33 11.37 -11.31
C GLN A 113 8.48 10.03 -12.03
N ASP A 114 7.87 9.92 -13.21
CA ASP A 114 7.95 8.74 -14.09
C ASP A 114 7.65 9.16 -15.54
N PHE A 115 7.41 8.18 -16.40
CA PHE A 115 6.87 8.34 -17.75
C PHE A 115 5.71 7.37 -17.94
N TYR A 116 4.70 7.82 -18.67
CA TYR A 116 3.74 6.93 -19.28
C TYR A 116 4.37 6.18 -20.45
N TYR A 117 4.16 4.86 -20.47
CA TYR A 117 4.58 4.00 -21.56
C TYR A 117 3.40 3.73 -22.48
N ILE A 118 3.64 3.81 -23.78
CA ILE A 118 2.66 3.40 -24.79
C ILE A 118 3.25 2.35 -25.73
N LEU A 119 2.35 1.60 -26.34
CA LEU A 119 2.66 0.73 -27.46
C LEU A 119 1.77 1.14 -28.64
N PRO A 120 2.30 1.83 -29.66
CA PRO A 120 1.57 2.08 -30.90
C PRO A 120 1.06 0.75 -31.46
N VAL A 121 -0.21 0.68 -31.87
CA VAL A 121 -0.85 -0.57 -32.29
C VAL A 121 -0.17 -1.21 -33.52
N GLU A 122 0.41 -0.38 -34.38
CA GLU A 122 1.18 -0.78 -35.58
C GLU A 122 2.65 -1.17 -35.27
N SER A 123 3.04 -1.18 -33.99
CA SER A 123 4.41 -1.54 -33.61
C SER A 123 4.71 -2.99 -33.97
N ARG A 124 5.90 -3.20 -34.54
CA ARG A 124 6.37 -4.55 -34.88
C ARG A 124 6.69 -5.33 -33.61
N VAL A 125 5.89 -6.35 -33.33
CA VAL A 125 6.15 -7.30 -32.24
C VAL A 125 7.25 -8.28 -32.65
N GLN A 126 8.15 -8.60 -31.72
CA GLN A 126 9.23 -9.56 -31.97
C GLN A 126 8.68 -10.95 -32.27
N SER A 127 9.13 -11.59 -33.36
CA SER A 127 8.66 -12.93 -33.79
C SER A 127 8.80 -13.99 -32.71
N ARG A 128 9.82 -13.86 -31.83
CA ARG A 128 10.00 -14.76 -30.68
C ARG A 128 8.83 -14.70 -29.71
N LEU A 129 8.34 -13.50 -29.37
CA LEU A 129 7.22 -13.33 -28.43
C LEU A 129 5.92 -13.87 -29.01
N LEU A 130 5.66 -13.59 -30.30
CA LEU A 130 4.51 -14.14 -31.00
C LEU A 130 4.51 -15.68 -30.98
N ARG A 131 5.67 -16.30 -31.19
CA ARG A 131 5.82 -17.77 -31.11
C ARG A 131 5.58 -18.31 -29.69
N LEU A 132 6.00 -17.58 -28.64
CA LEU A 132 5.79 -17.98 -27.25
C LEU A 132 4.31 -17.87 -26.87
N ALA A 133 3.65 -16.77 -27.24
CA ALA A 133 2.20 -16.60 -27.09
C ALA A 133 1.43 -17.69 -27.84
N GLN A 134 1.81 -17.99 -29.09
CA GLN A 134 1.21 -19.06 -29.88
C GLN A 134 1.40 -20.46 -29.28
N LYS A 135 2.50 -20.68 -28.55
CA LYS A 135 2.71 -21.93 -27.82
C LYS A 135 1.75 -22.02 -26.63
N ALA A 136 1.60 -20.94 -25.87
CA ALA A 136 0.71 -20.89 -24.72
C ALA A 136 -0.77 -21.05 -25.12
N SER A 137 -1.17 -20.52 -26.29
CA SER A 137 -2.54 -20.67 -26.81
C SER A 137 -2.95 -22.10 -27.17
N ARG A 138 -2.04 -23.09 -27.06
CA ARG A 138 -2.37 -24.51 -27.26
C ARG A 138 -2.90 -25.18 -25.99
N SER A 139 -2.63 -24.59 -24.84
CA SER A 139 -2.99 -25.11 -23.51
C SER A 139 -3.76 -24.09 -22.67
N LEU A 140 -4.15 -22.96 -23.29
CA LEU A 140 -4.90 -21.88 -22.65
C LEU A 140 -6.03 -21.44 -23.58
N GLU A 141 -7.22 -21.31 -23.00
CA GLU A 141 -8.36 -20.64 -23.61
C GLU A 141 -8.34 -19.16 -23.20
N VAL A 142 -8.48 -18.27 -24.17
CA VAL A 142 -8.59 -16.82 -23.92
C VAL A 142 -10.06 -16.43 -23.95
N GLU A 143 -10.51 -15.78 -22.89
CA GLU A 143 -11.88 -15.32 -22.75
C GLU A 143 -11.89 -13.81 -22.46
N GLN A 144 -12.75 -13.07 -23.19
CA GLN A 144 -13.13 -11.71 -22.83
C GLN A 144 -14.40 -11.77 -21.98
N GLY A 145 -14.30 -11.36 -20.72
CA GLY A 145 -15.39 -11.41 -19.76
C GLY A 145 -15.57 -10.10 -18.99
N ARG A 146 -16.73 -9.93 -18.36
CA ARG A 146 -16.97 -8.82 -17.39
C ARG A 146 -17.27 -9.32 -15.98
N GLU A 147 -17.50 -10.62 -15.85
CA GLU A 147 -17.83 -11.24 -14.58
C GLU A 147 -16.57 -11.43 -13.75
N PHE A 148 -16.58 -10.89 -12.53
CA PHE A 148 -15.51 -11.10 -11.57
C PHE A 148 -15.87 -12.30 -10.67
N THR A 149 -15.35 -13.47 -11.03
CA THR A 149 -15.62 -14.75 -10.36
C THR A 149 -14.65 -15.02 -9.20
N PRO A 150 -14.89 -16.03 -8.34
CA PRO A 150 -13.96 -16.42 -7.27
C PRO A 150 -12.53 -16.72 -7.75
N ALA A 151 -12.35 -17.27 -8.96
CA ALA A 151 -11.02 -17.51 -9.52
C ALA A 151 -10.22 -16.21 -9.73
N HIS A 152 -10.89 -15.12 -10.09
CA HIS A 152 -10.26 -13.80 -10.20
C HIS A 152 -9.85 -13.26 -8.81
N GLU A 153 -10.70 -13.47 -7.81
CA GLU A 153 -10.43 -13.07 -6.43
C GLU A 153 -9.21 -13.80 -5.87
N GLU A 154 -9.11 -15.11 -6.09
CA GLU A 154 -7.97 -15.93 -5.69
C GLU A 154 -6.69 -15.48 -6.41
N LEU A 155 -6.74 -15.28 -7.73
CA LEU A 155 -5.61 -14.80 -8.51
C LEU A 155 -5.12 -13.41 -8.04
N TRP A 156 -6.06 -12.48 -7.80
CA TRP A 156 -5.74 -11.15 -7.29
C TRP A 156 -5.12 -11.22 -5.89
N LYS A 157 -5.69 -12.02 -4.97
CA LYS A 157 -5.14 -12.24 -3.62
C LYS A 157 -3.73 -12.82 -3.70
N GLU A 158 -3.53 -13.86 -4.51
CA GLU A 158 -2.24 -14.50 -4.73
C GLU A 158 -1.19 -13.47 -5.21
N PHE A 159 -1.52 -12.70 -6.24
CA PHE A 159 -0.60 -11.74 -6.84
C PHE A 159 -0.24 -10.59 -5.89
N VAL A 160 -1.26 -10.03 -5.22
CA VAL A 160 -1.10 -8.90 -4.29
C VAL A 160 -0.37 -9.32 -3.02
N HIS A 161 -0.52 -10.57 -2.58
CA HIS A 161 0.21 -11.13 -1.44
C HIS A 161 1.71 -11.29 -1.74
N ASN A 162 2.04 -11.76 -2.94
CA ASN A 162 3.40 -12.13 -3.34
C ASN A 162 4.26 -10.95 -3.86
N ARG A 163 3.74 -9.72 -3.86
CA ARG A 163 4.42 -8.54 -4.42
C ARG A 163 4.32 -7.32 -3.50
N THR A 164 5.44 -6.62 -3.32
CA THR A 164 5.43 -5.25 -2.80
C THR A 164 4.92 -4.32 -3.90
N LEU A 165 3.65 -3.91 -3.81
CA LEU A 165 3.00 -2.98 -4.72
C LEU A 165 2.77 -1.64 -4.02
N PRO A 166 2.96 -0.49 -4.70
CA PRO A 166 2.51 0.79 -4.19
C PRO A 166 1.01 0.77 -3.86
N ALA A 167 0.59 1.47 -2.81
CA ALA A 167 -0.78 1.42 -2.33
C ALA A 167 -1.82 1.75 -3.41
N ARG A 168 -1.54 2.74 -4.27
CA ARG A 168 -2.38 3.08 -5.44
C ARG A 168 -2.67 1.88 -6.34
N VAL A 169 -1.67 1.02 -6.55
CA VAL A 169 -1.80 -0.17 -7.40
C VAL A 169 -2.61 -1.22 -6.65
N ARG A 170 -2.33 -1.46 -5.36
CA ARG A 170 -3.09 -2.39 -4.51
C ARG A 170 -4.59 -2.05 -4.47
N ASN A 171 -4.95 -0.77 -4.40
CA ASN A 171 -6.35 -0.34 -4.40
C ASN A 171 -7.06 -0.67 -5.71
N MET A 172 -6.37 -0.59 -6.86
CA MET A 172 -6.97 -0.98 -8.15
C MET A 172 -7.41 -2.45 -8.12
N TYR A 173 -6.60 -3.35 -7.55
CA TYR A 173 -6.98 -4.75 -7.36
C TYR A 173 -8.22 -4.88 -6.45
N GLN A 174 -8.24 -4.20 -5.30
CA GLN A 174 -9.34 -4.26 -4.32
C GLN A 174 -10.68 -3.73 -4.85
N ARG A 175 -10.67 -2.70 -5.72
CA ARG A 175 -11.91 -2.12 -6.28
C ARG A 175 -12.39 -2.78 -7.57
N THR A 176 -11.68 -3.78 -8.11
CA THR A 176 -11.98 -4.37 -9.43
C THR A 176 -13.46 -4.70 -9.62
N VAL A 177 -14.07 -5.40 -8.65
CA VAL A 177 -15.51 -5.78 -8.67
C VAL A 177 -16.42 -4.55 -8.78
N HIS A 178 -16.16 -3.54 -7.94
CA HIS A 178 -16.96 -2.31 -7.91
C HIS A 178 -16.87 -1.54 -9.22
N VAL A 179 -15.66 -1.41 -9.79
CA VAL A 179 -15.45 -0.65 -11.02
C VAL A 179 -16.00 -1.38 -12.24
N LEU A 180 -15.85 -2.71 -12.33
CA LEU A 180 -16.45 -3.51 -13.41
C LEU A 180 -17.98 -3.38 -13.45
N ALA A 181 -18.61 -3.30 -12.28
CA ALA A 181 -20.05 -3.07 -12.16
C ALA A 181 -20.45 -1.63 -12.58
N GLY A 182 -19.63 -0.64 -12.22
CA GLY A 182 -19.92 0.78 -12.47
C GLY A 182 -19.54 1.29 -13.87
N VAL A 183 -18.70 0.57 -14.62
CA VAL A 183 -18.15 1.01 -15.91
C VAL A 183 -18.38 -0.07 -16.98
N PRO A 184 -19.44 0.08 -17.81
CA PRO A 184 -19.84 -0.91 -18.81
C PRO A 184 -18.76 -1.35 -19.81
N GLU A 185 -17.82 -0.46 -20.11
CA GLU A 185 -16.79 -0.65 -21.12
C GLU A 185 -15.62 -1.50 -20.64
N LEU A 186 -15.40 -1.58 -19.32
CA LEU A 186 -14.32 -2.36 -18.76
C LEU A 186 -14.58 -3.85 -18.94
N PHE A 187 -13.50 -4.57 -19.19
CA PHE A 187 -13.53 -6.02 -19.29
C PHE A 187 -12.23 -6.64 -18.80
N LEU A 188 -12.35 -7.91 -18.45
CA LEU A 188 -11.27 -8.80 -18.09
C LEU A 188 -10.89 -9.62 -19.32
N LEU A 189 -9.59 -9.76 -19.55
CA LEU A 189 -9.04 -10.67 -20.55
C LEU A 189 -8.36 -11.81 -19.78
N ASN A 190 -8.98 -12.98 -19.86
CA ASN A 190 -8.69 -14.15 -19.03
C ASN A 190 -7.93 -15.20 -19.84
N ALA A 191 -7.02 -15.91 -19.19
CA ALA A 191 -6.40 -17.12 -19.72
C ALA A 191 -6.72 -18.30 -18.79
N TRP A 192 -7.57 -19.21 -19.26
CA TRP A 192 -8.00 -20.40 -18.54
C TRP A 192 -7.21 -21.63 -19.01
N ASP A 193 -6.77 -22.48 -18.08
CA ASP A 193 -6.18 -23.77 -18.42
C ASP A 193 -7.25 -24.84 -18.72
N GLU A 194 -6.81 -26.01 -19.19
CA GLU A 194 -7.70 -27.15 -19.53
C GLU A 194 -8.50 -27.69 -18.34
N ASN A 195 -8.10 -27.36 -17.10
CA ASN A 195 -8.78 -27.77 -15.88
C ASN A 195 -9.76 -26.69 -15.37
N GLY A 196 -9.91 -25.57 -16.08
CA GLY A 196 -10.76 -24.44 -15.68
C GLY A 196 -10.12 -23.52 -14.64
N ASN A 197 -8.80 -23.57 -14.44
CA ASN A 197 -8.10 -22.65 -13.55
C ASN A 197 -7.66 -21.38 -14.28
N LEU A 198 -7.77 -20.22 -13.61
CA LEU A 198 -7.34 -18.94 -14.16
C LEU A 198 -5.81 -18.78 -14.04
N ALA A 199 -5.10 -18.94 -15.15
CA ALA A 199 -3.64 -18.86 -15.20
C ALA A 199 -3.13 -17.40 -15.25
N ALA A 200 -3.88 -16.51 -15.91
CA ALA A 200 -3.60 -15.08 -15.94
C ALA A 200 -4.85 -14.25 -16.25
N CYS A 201 -4.84 -12.99 -15.87
CA CYS A 201 -5.93 -12.05 -16.12
C CYS A 201 -5.39 -10.62 -16.29
N LEU A 202 -5.94 -9.88 -17.27
CA LEU A 202 -5.73 -8.44 -17.43
C LEU A 202 -7.06 -7.69 -17.29
N LEU A 203 -7.06 -6.56 -16.57
CA LEU A 203 -8.17 -5.60 -16.57
C LEU A 203 -7.87 -4.49 -17.57
N LEU A 204 -8.76 -4.33 -18.56
CA LEU A 204 -8.59 -3.39 -19.67
C LEU A 204 -9.71 -2.36 -19.72
N ASP A 205 -9.33 -1.13 -20.09
CA ASP A 205 -10.25 -0.02 -20.32
C ASP A 205 -10.21 0.47 -21.76
N PRO A 206 -11.20 0.12 -22.59
CA PRO A 206 -11.30 0.57 -23.98
C PRO A 206 -12.06 1.89 -24.15
N GLY A 207 -12.49 2.54 -23.05
CA GLY A 207 -13.36 3.70 -23.06
C GLY A 207 -12.84 4.89 -23.87
N PRO A 208 -11.60 5.36 -23.64
CA PRO A 208 -11.01 6.43 -24.44
C PRO A 208 -10.91 6.07 -25.92
N LYS A 209 -11.22 6.98 -26.85
CA LYS A 209 -11.29 6.67 -28.28
C LYS A 209 -9.97 6.19 -28.84
N ARG A 210 -8.89 6.90 -28.52
CA ARG A 210 -7.57 6.72 -29.15
C ARG A 210 -6.81 5.50 -28.64
N PHE A 211 -7.13 4.99 -27.46
CA PHE A 211 -6.35 3.92 -26.84
C PHE A 211 -7.16 2.91 -26.03
N VAL A 212 -6.53 1.75 -25.78
CA VAL A 212 -6.92 0.84 -24.71
C VAL A 212 -5.95 1.01 -23.56
N SER A 213 -6.48 1.20 -22.35
CA SER A 213 -5.70 1.29 -21.12
C SER A 213 -5.48 -0.09 -20.54
N TYR A 214 -4.23 -0.50 -20.39
CA TYR A 214 -3.84 -1.60 -19.51
C TYR A 214 -3.83 -1.09 -18.07
N LEU A 215 -4.84 -1.47 -17.29
CA LEU A 215 -5.01 -0.96 -15.92
C LEU A 215 -4.17 -1.78 -14.93
N ILE A 216 -4.44 -3.09 -14.83
CA ILE A 216 -3.75 -4.04 -13.95
C ILE A 216 -3.78 -5.44 -14.56
N GLY A 217 -2.92 -6.33 -14.06
CA GLY A 217 -2.79 -7.69 -14.56
C GLY A 217 -2.01 -8.59 -13.63
N ALA A 218 -2.41 -9.84 -13.51
CA ALA A 218 -1.69 -10.86 -12.76
C ALA A 218 -1.59 -12.19 -13.51
N HIS A 219 -0.68 -13.02 -13.02
CA HIS A 219 -0.54 -14.42 -13.38
C HIS A 219 -0.42 -15.25 -12.12
N SER A 220 -0.95 -16.47 -12.17
CA SER A 220 -0.83 -17.43 -11.08
C SER A 220 0.57 -18.05 -11.08
N ARG A 221 1.11 -18.27 -9.89
CA ARG A 221 2.26 -19.13 -9.59
C ARG A 221 1.81 -20.51 -9.11
N ILE A 222 0.58 -20.62 -8.60
CA ILE A 222 -0.04 -21.88 -8.18
C ILE A 222 -0.44 -22.68 -9.43
N ASN A 223 -1.30 -22.08 -10.27
CA ASN A 223 -1.75 -22.64 -11.54
C ASN A 223 -0.89 -22.06 -12.67
N TYR A 224 0.43 -22.24 -12.55
CA TYR A 224 1.39 -21.59 -13.44
C TYR A 224 1.40 -22.23 -14.83
N VAL A 225 1.05 -21.44 -15.84
CA VAL A 225 1.25 -21.81 -17.25
C VAL A 225 2.26 -20.84 -17.89
N PRO A 226 3.38 -21.34 -18.45
CA PRO A 226 4.37 -20.51 -19.10
C PRO A 226 3.77 -19.63 -20.19
N TYR A 227 4.15 -18.35 -20.18
CA TYR A 227 3.75 -17.35 -21.18
C TYR A 227 2.25 -16.99 -21.20
N ALA A 228 1.48 -17.31 -20.15
CA ALA A 228 0.07 -16.91 -20.06
C ALA A 228 -0.14 -15.39 -20.19
N THR A 229 0.63 -14.56 -19.47
CA THR A 229 0.54 -13.09 -19.62
C THR A 229 1.01 -12.61 -21.00
N ASP A 230 1.95 -13.31 -21.63
CA ASP A 230 2.43 -13.00 -22.98
C ASP A 230 1.35 -13.29 -24.04
N LEU A 231 0.57 -14.37 -23.85
CA LEU A 231 -0.62 -14.64 -24.64
C LEU A 231 -1.62 -13.49 -24.51
N LEU A 232 -2.01 -13.13 -23.27
CA LEU A 232 -2.96 -12.03 -23.05
C LEU A 232 -2.48 -10.69 -23.62
N PHE A 233 -1.17 -10.42 -23.60
CA PHE A 233 -0.62 -9.22 -24.23
C PHE A 233 -0.73 -9.24 -25.76
N ARG A 234 -0.52 -10.38 -26.41
CA ARG A 234 -0.77 -10.53 -27.86
C ARG A 234 -2.24 -10.24 -28.18
N GLU A 235 -3.15 -10.86 -27.44
CA GLU A 235 -4.59 -10.73 -27.63
C GLU A 235 -5.07 -9.29 -27.40
N MET A 236 -4.52 -8.60 -26.40
CA MET A 236 -4.78 -7.17 -26.19
C MET A 236 -4.34 -6.31 -27.39
N ILE A 237 -3.22 -6.65 -28.04
CA ILE A 237 -2.75 -5.94 -29.25
C ILE A 237 -3.71 -6.16 -30.42
N GLU A 238 -4.13 -7.40 -30.66
CA GLU A 238 -5.09 -7.75 -31.72
C GLU A 238 -6.44 -7.08 -31.47
N LEU A 239 -6.96 -7.15 -30.24
CA LEU A 239 -8.18 -6.45 -29.83
C LEU A 239 -8.09 -4.94 -30.03
N SER A 240 -6.92 -4.34 -29.79
CA SER A 240 -6.72 -2.91 -29.99
C SER A 240 -6.72 -2.52 -31.47
N ARG A 241 -6.19 -3.39 -32.36
CA ARG A 241 -6.30 -3.22 -33.82
C ARG A 241 -7.75 -3.29 -34.29
N ASP A 242 -8.46 -4.32 -33.85
CA ASP A 242 -9.85 -4.56 -34.26
C ASP A 242 -10.77 -3.42 -33.83
N ARG A 243 -10.44 -2.74 -32.72
CA ARG A 243 -11.16 -1.57 -32.22
C ARG A 243 -10.68 -0.24 -32.81
N GLY A 244 -9.76 -0.26 -33.77
CA GLY A 244 -9.26 0.94 -34.45
C GLY A 244 -8.52 1.91 -33.52
N LYS A 245 -7.86 1.39 -32.48
CA LYS A 245 -7.09 2.21 -31.53
C LYS A 245 -5.75 2.62 -32.14
N GLU A 246 -5.29 3.82 -31.79
CA GLU A 246 -3.98 4.32 -32.23
C GLU A 246 -2.84 3.66 -31.43
N PHE A 247 -3.04 3.48 -30.12
CA PHE A 247 -2.03 2.92 -29.22
C PHE A 247 -2.66 2.18 -28.03
N ILE A 248 -1.84 1.40 -27.33
CA ILE A 248 -2.18 0.81 -26.03
C ILE A 248 -1.45 1.62 -24.98
N HIS A 249 -2.19 2.10 -23.99
CA HIS A 249 -1.62 2.80 -22.87
C HIS A 249 -1.19 1.80 -21.79
N LEU A 250 0.13 1.62 -21.61
CA LEU A 250 0.67 0.63 -20.69
C LEU A 250 0.77 1.14 -19.25
N GLY A 251 0.56 2.44 -19.02
CA GLY A 251 0.66 3.07 -17.70
C GLY A 251 2.10 3.42 -17.31
N LEU A 252 2.30 3.81 -16.05
CA LEU A 252 3.59 4.25 -15.51
C LEU A 252 4.62 3.13 -15.42
N GLY A 253 5.92 3.45 -15.49
CA GLY A 253 6.98 2.46 -15.35
C GLY A 253 6.93 1.67 -14.04
N VAL A 254 6.57 2.31 -12.93
CA VAL A 254 6.42 1.76 -11.56
C VAL A 254 7.72 1.19 -10.98
N ASN A 255 8.32 0.17 -11.59
CA ASN A 255 9.59 -0.42 -11.17
C ASN A 255 10.35 -1.04 -12.37
N PRO A 256 11.64 -1.38 -12.22
CA PRO A 256 12.43 -1.94 -13.33
C PRO A 256 11.86 -3.23 -13.93
N GLY A 257 11.20 -4.08 -13.13
CA GLY A 257 10.59 -5.33 -13.61
C GLY A 257 9.39 -5.09 -14.53
N ILE A 258 8.47 -4.21 -14.12
CA ILE A 258 7.30 -3.81 -14.91
C ILE A 258 7.76 -3.07 -16.17
N ARG A 259 8.74 -2.16 -16.06
CA ARG A 259 9.34 -1.47 -17.23
C ARG A 259 9.89 -2.46 -18.25
N ARG A 260 10.69 -3.45 -17.82
CA ARG A 260 11.22 -4.48 -18.72
C ARG A 260 10.12 -5.25 -19.44
N PHE A 261 9.02 -5.56 -18.73
CA PHE A 261 7.87 -6.25 -19.34
C PHE A 261 7.22 -5.40 -20.45
N LYS A 262 7.08 -4.10 -20.24
CA LYS A 262 6.50 -3.18 -21.24
C LYS A 262 7.41 -3.03 -22.46
N VAL A 263 8.70 -2.80 -22.21
CA VAL A 263 9.71 -2.60 -23.26
C VAL A 263 9.90 -3.85 -24.11
N LYS A 264 9.83 -5.08 -23.54
CA LYS A 264 9.95 -6.30 -24.37
C LYS A 264 8.88 -6.41 -25.45
N TRP A 265 7.67 -5.89 -25.20
CA TRP A 265 6.56 -5.86 -26.16
C TRP A 265 6.60 -4.66 -27.12
N GLY A 266 7.65 -3.84 -27.04
CA GLY A 266 7.81 -2.64 -27.87
C GLY A 266 7.30 -1.36 -27.21
N GLY A 267 6.91 -1.40 -25.93
CA GLY A 267 6.45 -0.22 -25.21
C GLY A 267 7.56 0.82 -25.03
N THR A 268 7.27 2.08 -25.35
CA THR A 268 8.21 3.20 -25.26
C THR A 268 7.73 4.22 -24.23
N ALA A 269 8.66 4.77 -23.44
CA ALA A 269 8.37 5.94 -22.60
C ALA A 269 8.01 7.12 -23.51
N HIS A 270 6.86 7.74 -23.29
CA HIS A 270 6.29 8.72 -24.23
C HIS A 270 5.94 10.05 -23.57
N TRP A 271 5.07 10.06 -22.55
CA TRP A 271 4.72 11.29 -21.84
C TRP A 271 5.38 11.34 -20.48
N PRO A 272 6.07 12.44 -20.12
CA PRO A 272 6.51 12.68 -18.76
C PRO A 272 5.34 12.64 -17.78
N PHE A 273 5.62 12.24 -16.55
CA PHE A 273 4.66 12.19 -15.45
C PHE A 273 5.29 12.76 -14.19
N GLU A 274 4.65 13.76 -13.61
CA GLU A 274 4.95 14.28 -12.29
C GLU A 274 3.68 14.25 -11.43
N PHE A 275 3.80 13.71 -10.22
CA PHE A 275 2.73 13.65 -9.24
C PHE A 275 3.03 14.56 -8.06
N ALA A 276 2.11 15.45 -7.74
CA ALA A 276 2.16 16.30 -6.56
C ALA A 276 1.00 16.05 -5.62
N ALA A 277 1.25 16.21 -4.32
CA ALA A 277 0.25 16.12 -3.26
C ALA A 277 0.47 17.23 -2.23
N TRP A 278 -0.57 17.95 -1.86
CA TRP A 278 -0.49 19.03 -0.87
C TRP A 278 -1.81 19.27 -0.12
N GLU A 279 -1.72 20.02 0.97
CA GLU A 279 -2.87 20.49 1.75
C GLU A 279 -3.06 21.99 1.52
N GLU A 280 -4.29 22.40 1.27
CA GLU A 280 -4.66 23.82 1.19
C GLU A 280 -4.92 24.36 2.60
N LYS A 281 -4.31 25.50 2.93
CA LYS A 281 -4.55 26.16 4.22
C LYS A 281 -5.93 26.82 4.18
N PRO A 282 -6.80 26.60 5.17
CA PRO A 282 -8.06 27.34 5.25
C PRO A 282 -7.75 28.83 5.39
N GLU A 283 -8.30 29.67 4.52
CA GLU A 283 -8.31 31.12 4.76
C GLU A 283 -9.04 31.37 6.09
N ALA A 284 -8.36 32.06 7.01
CA ALA A 284 -8.85 32.27 8.36
C ALA A 284 -10.04 33.25 8.36
N HIS A 285 -11.29 32.75 8.31
CA HIS A 285 -12.46 33.56 8.68
C HIS A 285 -13.58 32.80 9.40
N LYS A 286 -13.80 33.28 10.64
CA LYS A 286 -14.95 33.26 11.56
C LYS A 286 -15.76 31.95 11.71
N GLU A 287 -15.57 31.38 12.90
CA GLU A 287 -16.37 30.37 13.57
C GLU A 287 -17.87 30.43 13.20
N SER A 288 -18.34 29.35 12.60
CA SER A 288 -19.74 28.93 12.69
C SER A 288 -19.73 27.50 13.21
N LYS A 289 -20.22 27.32 14.44
CA LYS A 289 -20.37 26.00 15.07
C LYS A 289 -21.36 25.16 14.25
N VAL A 290 -20.84 24.28 13.41
CA VAL A 290 -21.59 23.18 12.82
C VAL A 290 -21.04 21.90 13.43
N HIS A 291 -21.92 21.17 14.12
CA HIS A 291 -21.59 19.87 14.67
C HIS A 291 -21.31 18.88 13.52
N PRO A 292 -20.21 18.10 13.57
CA PRO A 292 -19.95 17.11 12.54
C PRO A 292 -20.97 15.99 12.67
N VAL A 293 -21.84 15.87 11.67
CA VAL A 293 -22.66 14.68 11.45
C VAL A 293 -21.72 13.62 10.85
N PRO A 294 -21.49 12.47 11.50
CA PRO A 294 -20.56 11.47 10.99
C PRO A 294 -21.26 10.67 9.88
N PHE A 295 -21.25 11.20 8.67
CA PHE A 295 -21.60 10.43 7.49
C PHE A 295 -20.72 10.85 6.32
N MET A 296 -19.99 9.88 5.79
CA MET A 296 -19.30 9.92 4.49
C MET A 296 -17.92 10.61 4.42
N GLU A 297 -17.03 10.27 5.36
CA GLU A 297 -15.59 10.54 5.27
C GLU A 297 -14.79 9.48 4.44
N ASP A 298 -15.43 8.39 3.97
CA ASP A 298 -14.74 7.14 3.61
C ASP A 298 -14.43 6.91 2.12
N LYS A 299 -15.15 7.50 1.16
CA LYS A 299 -15.16 6.91 -0.20
C LYS A 299 -13.99 7.27 -1.10
N PHE A 300 -13.27 8.35 -0.79
CA PHE A 300 -12.13 8.83 -1.57
C PHE A 300 -10.78 8.80 -0.83
N LYS A 301 -10.80 8.71 0.51
CA LYS A 301 -9.63 8.23 1.30
C LYS A 301 -9.14 6.87 0.76
N PHE A 302 -10.08 6.07 0.25
CA PHE A 302 -9.91 4.78 -0.39
C PHE A 302 -9.20 4.81 -1.78
N PHE A 303 -9.29 5.89 -2.56
CA PHE A 303 -8.75 5.91 -3.94
C PHE A 303 -7.22 5.89 -3.98
N LEU A 304 -6.57 6.62 -3.07
CA LEU A 304 -5.11 6.72 -3.06
C LEU A 304 -4.44 5.84 -2.01
N ASN A 305 -5.06 5.62 -0.84
CA ASN A 305 -4.57 4.82 0.30
C ASN A 305 -3.04 4.80 0.49
N LEU A 306 -2.32 5.87 0.13
CA LEU A 306 -1.03 6.12 0.75
C LEU A 306 -1.38 6.25 2.23
N PRO A 307 -0.79 5.40 3.09
CA PRO A 307 -1.14 5.45 4.49
C PRO A 307 -0.84 6.86 4.96
N GLU A 308 -1.72 7.41 5.78
CA GLU A 308 -1.63 8.81 6.17
C GLU A 308 -0.20 9.12 6.64
N GLN A 309 0.45 10.05 5.94
CA GLN A 309 1.86 10.35 6.17
C GLN A 309 1.98 11.09 7.49
N ARG A 310 2.79 10.55 8.39
CA ARG A 310 3.14 11.21 9.63
C ARG A 310 4.63 11.42 9.69
N ARG A 311 5.00 12.42 10.48
CA ARG A 311 6.40 12.71 10.75
C ARG A 311 7.01 11.60 11.59
N LEU A 312 8.21 11.13 11.23
CA LEU A 312 8.93 10.12 12.00
C LEU A 312 9.61 10.80 13.20
N ALA A 313 8.90 10.90 14.33
CA ALA A 313 9.44 11.48 15.57
C ALA A 313 10.42 10.57 16.32
N MET A 314 10.39 9.26 16.03
CA MET A 314 11.20 8.22 16.65
C MET A 314 12.57 8.09 15.97
N ILE A 315 13.25 9.21 15.75
CA ILE A 315 14.56 9.27 15.09
C ILE A 315 15.53 10.18 15.84
N TRP A 316 16.77 9.71 15.94
CA TRP A 316 17.88 10.40 16.58
C TRP A 316 19.04 10.54 15.61
N GLU A 317 19.64 11.73 15.64
CA GLU A 317 20.91 12.03 15.01
C GLU A 317 22.04 11.63 15.95
N LEU A 318 23.06 11.01 15.37
CA LEU A 318 24.26 10.52 16.01
C LEU A 318 25.46 11.24 15.41
N GLU A 319 26.25 11.90 16.24
CA GLU A 319 27.47 12.57 15.81
C GLU A 319 28.68 12.08 16.60
N LYS A 320 29.76 11.75 15.89
CA LYS A 320 31.06 11.41 16.49
C LYS A 320 32.17 11.83 15.53
N ASN A 321 33.17 12.57 16.03
CA ASN A 321 34.32 13.03 15.23
C ASN A 321 33.93 13.78 13.94
N GLY A 322 32.89 14.63 13.99
CA GLY A 322 32.38 15.39 12.85
C GLY A 322 31.66 14.55 11.78
N ARG A 323 31.41 13.26 12.05
CA ARG A 323 30.64 12.37 11.18
C ARG A 323 29.23 12.19 11.72
N ARG A 324 28.25 12.24 10.83
CA ARG A 324 26.81 12.14 11.15
C ARG A 324 26.23 10.83 10.66
N SER A 325 25.41 10.20 11.50
CA SER A 325 24.62 9.00 11.24
C SER A 325 23.27 9.12 11.96
N TRP A 326 22.36 8.19 11.73
CA TRP A 326 21.03 8.22 12.34
C TRP A 326 20.63 6.86 12.90
N ILE A 327 19.79 6.88 13.93
CA ILE A 327 19.10 5.69 14.45
C ILE A 327 17.63 5.98 14.67
N ALA A 328 16.76 5.05 14.31
CA ALA A 328 15.31 5.17 14.40
C ALA A 328 14.68 3.96 15.09
N GLY A 329 13.66 4.24 15.89
CA GLY A 329 12.82 3.23 16.55
C GLY A 329 11.66 2.81 15.65
N ALA A 330 11.74 1.64 15.03
CA ALA A 330 10.73 1.08 14.15
C ALA A 330 9.58 0.40 14.93
N ALA A 331 8.38 0.43 14.36
CA ALA A 331 7.22 -0.32 14.81
C ALA A 331 6.79 -1.35 13.75
N HIS A 332 6.64 -2.61 14.15
CA HIS A 332 6.22 -3.69 13.24
C HIS A 332 4.79 -3.54 12.72
N PHE A 333 3.94 -2.84 13.46
CA PHE A 333 2.56 -2.54 13.07
C PHE A 333 2.24 -1.09 13.45
N TYR A 334 1.65 -0.34 12.53
CA TYR A 334 1.28 1.05 12.74
C TYR A 334 0.14 1.51 11.80
N PRO A 335 -0.66 2.53 12.15
CA PRO A 335 -1.74 3.01 11.27
C PRO A 335 -1.30 4.05 10.24
N TYR A 336 -0.08 4.59 10.38
CA TYR A 336 0.45 5.67 9.55
C TYR A 336 1.71 5.22 8.79
N SER A 337 2.04 5.93 7.71
CA SER A 337 3.27 5.72 6.95
C SER A 337 4.24 6.88 7.19
N PHE A 338 5.53 6.58 7.10
CA PHE A 338 6.63 7.53 7.36
C PHE A 338 7.56 7.70 6.16
N ARG A 339 7.16 7.19 4.99
CA ARG A 339 7.96 7.07 3.77
C ARG A 339 8.57 8.39 3.35
N LEU A 340 7.82 9.49 3.45
CA LEU A 340 8.33 10.80 3.05
C LEU A 340 9.55 11.23 3.88
N ASP A 341 9.50 11.05 5.20
CA ASP A 341 10.62 11.37 6.07
C ASP A 341 11.79 10.40 5.89
N MET A 342 11.50 9.12 5.64
CA MET A 342 12.53 8.13 5.30
C MET A 342 13.22 8.47 3.99
N ARG A 343 12.49 8.89 2.93
CA ARG A 343 13.10 9.31 1.66
C ARG A 343 14.01 10.51 1.84
N ARG A 344 13.60 11.51 2.62
CA ARG A 344 14.45 12.67 2.97
C ARG A 344 15.72 12.23 3.70
N LEU A 345 15.58 11.40 4.74
CA LEU A 345 16.73 10.84 5.46
C LEU A 345 17.66 10.06 4.53
N PHE A 346 17.11 9.23 3.65
CA PHE A 346 17.87 8.39 2.73
C PHE A 346 18.50 9.16 1.58
N GLN A 347 18.26 10.46 1.43
CA GLN A 347 19.10 11.31 0.58
C GLN A 347 20.47 11.60 1.23
N GLU A 348 20.54 11.58 2.55
CA GLU A 348 21.72 11.94 3.36
C GLU A 348 22.61 10.72 3.71
N VAL A 349 22.19 9.50 3.37
CA VAL A 349 22.89 8.26 3.73
C VAL A 349 23.05 7.31 2.54
N ASP A 350 24.10 6.50 2.59
CA ASP A 350 24.40 5.47 1.58
C ASP A 350 24.04 4.05 2.07
N THR A 351 24.02 3.84 3.39
CA THR A 351 23.78 2.54 4.02
C THR A 351 22.63 2.60 5.01
N VAL A 352 21.73 1.61 4.94
CA VAL A 352 20.62 1.43 5.88
C VAL A 352 20.76 0.06 6.55
N LEU A 353 20.79 0.05 7.87
CA LEU A 353 20.85 -1.15 8.70
C LEU A 353 19.47 -1.43 9.29
N CYS A 354 19.02 -2.68 9.26
CA CYS A 354 17.79 -3.14 9.91
C CYS A 354 18.12 -4.27 10.89
N GLU A 355 17.22 -4.60 11.83
CA GLU A 355 17.47 -5.67 12.81
C GLU A 355 17.88 -6.99 12.16
N GLY A 356 17.20 -7.40 11.10
CA GLY A 356 17.52 -8.56 10.31
C GLY A 356 16.91 -8.44 8.91
N PRO A 357 16.95 -9.51 8.11
CA PRO A 357 16.37 -9.48 6.78
C PRO A 357 14.84 -9.37 6.86
N LEU A 358 14.27 -8.42 6.12
CA LEU A 358 12.82 -8.16 6.06
C LEU A 358 12.22 -8.50 4.69
N ASP A 359 12.97 -9.21 3.84
CA ASP A 359 12.47 -9.72 2.58
C ASP A 359 11.50 -10.90 2.78
N GLN A 360 10.67 -11.15 1.78
CA GLN A 360 9.59 -12.14 1.87
C GLN A 360 10.11 -13.56 2.15
N VAL A 361 11.25 -13.97 1.58
CA VAL A 361 11.78 -15.32 1.78
C VAL A 361 12.15 -15.52 3.24
N SER A 362 12.79 -14.52 3.85
CA SER A 362 13.13 -14.55 5.27
C SER A 362 11.88 -14.62 6.15
N MET A 363 10.84 -13.86 5.82
CA MET A 363 9.57 -13.86 6.56
C MET A 363 8.81 -15.20 6.45
N ASP A 364 8.86 -15.84 5.28
CA ASP A 364 8.23 -17.14 5.05
C ASP A 364 8.92 -18.24 5.87
N ILE A 365 10.26 -18.23 5.92
CA ILE A 365 11.05 -19.15 6.77
C ILE A 365 10.66 -19.00 8.23
N ILE A 366 10.52 -17.75 8.73
CA ILE A 366 10.11 -17.49 10.10
C ILE A 366 8.69 -18.02 10.34
N ALA A 367 7.75 -17.71 9.45
CA ALA A 367 6.36 -18.15 9.59
C ALA A 367 6.24 -19.68 9.60
N ASP A 368 6.94 -20.37 8.69
CA ASP A 368 6.91 -21.83 8.60
C ASP A 368 7.57 -22.50 9.80
N PHE A 369 8.66 -21.93 10.33
CA PHE A 369 9.24 -22.42 11.58
C PHE A 369 8.26 -22.28 12.76
N GLY A 370 7.49 -21.19 12.80
CA GLY A 370 6.45 -21.01 13.82
C GLY A 370 5.26 -21.97 13.69
N LYS A 371 4.92 -22.39 12.47
CA LYS A 371 3.80 -23.33 12.21
C LYS A 371 4.14 -24.78 12.58
N ASN A 372 5.42 -25.11 12.71
CA ASN A 372 5.91 -26.46 12.95
C ASN A 372 6.57 -26.58 14.34
N PRO A 373 5.79 -26.57 15.44
CA PRO A 373 6.29 -26.75 16.79
C PRO A 373 6.75 -28.19 17.06
N ASP A 374 7.88 -28.34 17.75
CA ASP A 374 8.37 -29.63 18.24
C ASP A 374 7.35 -30.31 19.17
N PRO A 375 7.36 -31.66 19.31
CA PRO A 375 6.42 -32.38 20.16
C PRO A 375 6.34 -31.85 21.60
N ASP A 376 7.49 -31.47 22.17
CA ASP A 376 7.60 -30.98 23.55
C ASP A 376 7.23 -29.49 23.71
N THR A 377 6.89 -28.80 22.61
CA THR A 377 6.51 -27.38 22.66
C THR A 377 5.19 -27.22 23.41
N PRO A 378 5.12 -26.37 24.46
CA PRO A 378 3.88 -26.09 25.19
C PRO A 378 2.78 -25.57 24.28
N ARG A 379 1.56 -26.07 24.47
CA ARG A 379 0.38 -25.67 23.68
C ARG A 379 -0.46 -24.68 24.44
N LEU A 380 -0.68 -23.49 23.88
CA LEU A 380 -1.45 -22.43 24.51
C LEU A 380 -2.92 -22.84 24.74
N SER A 381 -3.46 -23.71 23.88
CA SER A 381 -4.81 -24.29 24.06
C SER A 381 -4.97 -25.07 25.37
N SER A 382 -3.89 -25.66 25.90
CA SER A 382 -3.91 -26.36 27.19
C SER A 382 -3.72 -25.43 28.40
N MET A 383 -3.30 -24.18 28.17
CA MET A 383 -2.96 -23.20 29.21
C MET A 383 -4.03 -22.12 29.40
N LEU A 384 -5.04 -22.09 28.50
CA LEU A 384 -6.18 -21.18 28.52
C LEU A 384 -7.46 -21.98 28.70
N THR A 385 -8.37 -21.46 29.52
CA THR A 385 -9.73 -21.98 29.66
C THR A 385 -10.57 -21.67 28.41
N ASP A 386 -11.60 -22.47 28.16
CA ASP A 386 -12.55 -22.20 27.06
C ASP A 386 -13.17 -20.80 27.13
N SER A 387 -13.42 -20.28 28.33
CA SER A 387 -13.91 -18.90 28.52
C SER A 387 -12.90 -17.84 28.09
N GLU A 388 -11.62 -18.04 28.39
CA GLU A 388 -10.55 -17.12 27.99
C GLU A 388 -10.35 -17.17 26.46
N ILE A 389 -10.38 -18.35 25.85
CA ILE A 389 -10.30 -18.53 24.39
C ILE A 389 -11.48 -17.82 23.71
N LYS A 390 -12.71 -18.00 24.20
CA LYS A 390 -13.90 -17.31 23.66
C LYS A 390 -13.80 -15.79 23.79
N ASN A 391 -13.18 -15.27 24.85
CA ASN A 391 -12.96 -13.83 25.00
C ASN A 391 -11.92 -13.33 24.00
N LEU A 392 -10.84 -14.07 23.80
CA LEU A 392 -9.83 -13.77 22.79
C LEU A 392 -10.42 -13.78 21.38
N GLU A 393 -11.20 -14.80 21.02
CA GLU A 393 -11.95 -14.89 19.76
C GLU A 393 -12.81 -13.63 19.54
N LYS A 394 -13.57 -13.18 20.55
CA LYS A 394 -14.37 -11.95 20.44
C LYS A 394 -13.54 -10.69 20.21
N VAL A 395 -12.36 -10.58 20.83
CA VAL A 395 -11.49 -9.41 20.68
C VAL A 395 -10.83 -9.39 19.29
N VAL A 396 -10.32 -10.55 18.87
CA VAL A 396 -9.60 -10.75 17.60
C VAL A 396 -10.56 -10.65 16.40
N LEU A 397 -11.71 -11.33 16.47
CA LEU A 397 -12.69 -11.42 15.38
C LEU A 397 -13.73 -10.28 15.41
N GLY A 398 -13.99 -9.68 16.58
CA GLY A 398 -14.99 -8.62 16.77
C GLY A 398 -16.40 -9.12 17.17
N ARG A 399 -17.36 -8.20 17.34
CA ARG A 399 -18.76 -8.52 17.67
C ARG A 399 -19.54 -9.01 16.44
N ASN A 400 -19.72 -10.32 16.33
CA ASN A 400 -20.57 -11.01 15.35
C ASN A 400 -22.08 -10.94 15.69
N PHE A 401 -22.66 -9.74 15.89
CA PHE A 401 -24.12 -9.64 16.03
C PHE A 401 -24.82 -9.58 14.67
N TRP A 402 -24.27 -8.86 13.70
CA TRP A 402 -24.86 -8.70 12.37
C TRP A 402 -24.53 -9.84 11.38
N SER A 403 -23.42 -10.56 11.57
CA SER A 403 -23.03 -11.69 10.71
C SER A 403 -23.92 -12.92 10.88
N ARG A 404 -24.52 -13.12 12.07
CA ARG A 404 -25.52 -14.17 12.31
C ARG A 404 -26.91 -13.84 11.75
N LEU A 405 -27.23 -12.56 11.56
CA LEU A 405 -28.56 -12.11 11.13
C LEU A 405 -28.66 -11.93 9.61
N LEU A 406 -27.55 -11.69 8.90
CA LEU A 406 -27.54 -11.35 7.48
C LEU A 406 -26.90 -12.40 6.55
N ASN A 407 -26.39 -13.53 7.05
CA ASN A 407 -25.76 -14.59 6.24
C ASN A 407 -24.74 -14.06 5.20
N MET A 408 -24.10 -12.92 5.49
CA MET A 408 -22.99 -12.37 4.73
C MET A 408 -21.71 -12.83 5.41
N SER A 409 -21.00 -13.74 4.75
CA SER A 409 -19.67 -14.21 5.13
C SER A 409 -18.68 -13.03 5.15
N LEU A 410 -18.49 -12.41 6.31
CA LEU A 410 -17.32 -11.58 6.58
C LEU A 410 -16.07 -12.47 6.56
N GLU A 411 -15.09 -12.05 5.76
CA GLU A 411 -13.74 -12.63 5.62
C GLU A 411 -13.25 -13.32 6.90
N ASN A 412 -12.92 -14.61 6.81
CA ASN A 412 -12.56 -15.43 7.98
C ASN A 412 -11.28 -14.88 8.64
N GLY A 413 -11.40 -14.27 9.83
CA GLY A 413 -10.28 -13.99 10.71
C GLY A 413 -9.52 -15.27 11.10
N PRO A 414 -8.35 -15.18 11.75
CA PRO A 414 -7.53 -16.35 12.03
C PRO A 414 -8.30 -17.34 12.90
N ASP A 415 -8.18 -18.64 12.59
CA ASP A 415 -8.70 -19.69 13.45
C ASP A 415 -7.92 -19.70 14.77
N VAL A 416 -8.45 -18.98 15.76
CA VAL A 416 -7.84 -18.80 17.07
C VAL A 416 -7.51 -20.15 17.70
N ARG A 417 -8.43 -21.12 17.61
CA ARG A 417 -8.25 -22.44 18.22
C ARG A 417 -7.14 -23.21 17.53
N TYR A 418 -7.08 -23.16 16.19
CA TYR A 418 -5.99 -23.76 15.43
C TYR A 418 -4.63 -23.21 15.86
N TYR A 419 -4.46 -21.88 15.87
CA TYR A 419 -3.18 -21.28 16.21
C TYR A 419 -2.75 -21.58 17.64
N LEU A 420 -3.68 -21.57 18.60
CA LEU A 420 -3.39 -21.92 20.00
C LEU A 420 -3.00 -23.39 20.20
N ALA A 421 -3.52 -24.31 19.37
CA ALA A 421 -3.29 -25.75 19.50
C ALA A 421 -2.09 -26.25 18.68
N TYR A 422 -1.90 -25.74 17.47
CA TYR A 422 -1.02 -26.38 16.49
C TYR A 422 0.22 -25.58 16.13
N THR A 423 0.40 -24.36 16.65
CA THR A 423 1.58 -23.53 16.35
C THR A 423 2.46 -23.26 17.57
N LYS A 424 3.69 -22.78 17.34
CA LYS A 424 4.56 -22.30 18.42
C LYS A 424 3.89 -21.11 19.15
N PRO A 425 4.05 -20.98 20.48
CA PRO A 425 3.37 -19.93 21.26
C PRO A 425 3.57 -18.51 20.74
N TRP A 426 4.79 -18.16 20.33
CA TRP A 426 5.09 -16.83 19.81
C TRP A 426 4.40 -16.57 18.47
N LEU A 427 4.21 -17.58 17.61
CA LEU A 427 3.51 -17.41 16.34
C LEU A 427 2.03 -17.13 16.58
N ALA A 428 1.40 -17.88 17.49
CA ALA A 428 0.02 -17.62 17.91
C ALA A 428 -0.11 -16.19 18.48
N PHE A 429 0.83 -15.77 19.34
CA PHE A 429 0.89 -14.41 19.88
C PHE A 429 0.89 -13.33 18.79
N PHE A 430 1.87 -13.36 17.88
CA PHE A 430 1.96 -12.35 16.83
C PHE A 430 0.78 -12.40 15.86
N THR A 431 0.22 -13.59 15.59
CA THR A 431 -0.96 -13.75 14.74
C THR A 431 -2.20 -13.11 15.37
N MET A 432 -2.49 -13.39 16.65
CA MET A 432 -3.64 -12.82 17.35
C MET A 432 -3.52 -11.30 17.49
N TRP A 433 -2.33 -10.81 17.90
CA TRP A 433 -2.07 -9.39 18.08
C TRP A 433 -2.16 -8.63 16.76
N SER A 434 -1.51 -9.12 15.70
CA SER A 434 -1.54 -8.45 14.38
C SER A 434 -2.94 -8.46 13.77
N SER A 435 -3.72 -9.54 13.94
CA SER A 435 -5.12 -9.58 13.50
C SER A 435 -5.97 -8.55 14.24
N PHE A 436 -5.81 -8.42 15.56
CA PHE A 436 -6.48 -7.37 16.32
C PHE A 436 -6.09 -5.98 15.82
N LEU A 437 -4.81 -5.72 15.59
CA LEU A 437 -4.31 -4.43 15.13
C LEU A 437 -4.83 -4.06 13.73
N ARG A 438 -4.78 -4.98 12.75
CA ARG A 438 -5.30 -4.76 11.39
C ARG A 438 -6.78 -4.37 11.40
N ARG A 439 -7.59 -5.04 12.22
CA ARG A 439 -9.02 -4.69 12.39
C ARG A 439 -9.23 -3.25 12.87
N HIS A 440 -8.22 -2.65 13.48
CA HIS A 440 -8.23 -1.26 13.95
C HIS A 440 -7.42 -0.31 13.06
N GLY A 441 -7.15 -0.67 11.80
CA GLY A 441 -6.49 0.18 10.81
C GLY A 441 -4.96 0.20 10.88
N TRP A 442 -4.34 -0.70 11.64
CA TRP A 442 -2.88 -0.78 11.75
C TRP A 442 -2.33 -1.76 10.71
N GLU A 443 -2.17 -1.26 9.49
CA GLU A 443 -1.77 -2.06 8.33
C GLU A 443 -0.32 -1.82 7.89
N GLN A 444 0.34 -0.79 8.44
CA GLN A 444 1.71 -0.39 8.07
C GLN A 444 2.76 -1.02 8.97
N SER A 445 4.01 -1.04 8.50
CA SER A 445 5.19 -1.55 9.21
C SER A 445 6.35 -0.63 8.91
N VAL A 446 6.88 0.05 9.93
CA VAL A 446 7.90 1.10 9.79
C VAL A 446 9.25 0.51 9.39
N ASP A 447 9.58 -0.66 9.94
CA ASP A 447 10.77 -1.44 9.62
C ASP A 447 10.75 -1.93 8.17
N ARG A 448 9.63 -2.51 7.70
CA ARG A 448 9.47 -2.90 6.29
C ARG A 448 9.49 -1.70 5.36
N GLU A 449 8.85 -0.60 5.77
CA GLU A 449 8.83 0.63 5.00
C GLU A 449 10.23 1.24 4.83
N ALA A 450 11.05 1.23 5.88
CA ALA A 450 12.45 1.65 5.81
C ALA A 450 13.25 0.76 4.85
N TRP A 451 13.10 -0.56 4.97
CA TRP A 451 13.76 -1.55 4.11
C TRP A 451 13.41 -1.36 2.63
N ASP A 452 12.12 -1.31 2.30
CA ASP A 452 11.64 -1.15 0.93
C ASP A 452 12.06 0.20 0.34
N THR A 453 11.90 1.29 1.11
CA THR A 453 12.26 2.65 0.66
C THR A 453 13.76 2.78 0.39
N ALA A 454 14.60 2.19 1.24
CA ALA A 454 16.05 2.20 1.05
C ALA A 454 16.46 1.46 -0.23
N GLN A 455 15.87 0.29 -0.50
CA GLN A 455 16.13 -0.44 -1.75
C GLN A 455 15.65 0.30 -2.99
N GLU A 456 14.45 0.89 -2.94
CA GLU A 456 13.91 1.70 -4.05
C GLU A 456 14.83 2.88 -4.41
N MET A 457 15.49 3.45 -3.40
CA MET A 457 16.45 4.55 -3.57
C MET A 457 17.88 4.09 -3.90
N GLY A 458 18.09 2.79 -4.10
CA GLY A 458 19.40 2.22 -4.43
C GLY A 458 20.42 2.30 -3.30
N ARG A 459 19.96 2.34 -2.03
CA ARG A 459 20.84 2.32 -0.86
C ARG A 459 21.27 0.89 -0.53
N TYR A 460 22.43 0.77 0.10
CA TYR A 460 22.88 -0.53 0.61
C TYR A 460 22.09 -0.89 1.85
N VAL A 461 21.31 -1.98 1.80
CA VAL A 461 20.49 -2.45 2.92
C VAL A 461 21.11 -3.70 3.53
N LEU A 462 21.31 -3.70 4.85
CA LEU A 462 21.94 -4.79 5.58
C LEU A 462 21.10 -5.18 6.81
N GLY A 463 20.90 -6.48 7.01
CA GLY A 463 20.36 -7.02 8.25
C GLY A 463 21.47 -7.20 9.28
N MET A 464 21.25 -6.71 10.51
CA MET A 464 22.19 -6.88 11.61
C MET A 464 22.12 -8.26 12.23
N GLU A 465 21.09 -9.07 11.98
CA GLU A 465 20.93 -10.43 12.45
C GLU A 465 20.67 -11.41 11.32
N THR A 466 21.04 -12.65 11.56
CA THR A 466 20.65 -13.79 10.73
C THR A 466 19.28 -14.31 11.15
N ILE A 467 18.59 -15.01 10.25
CA ILE A 467 17.30 -15.66 10.53
C ILE A 467 17.41 -16.59 11.75
N SER A 468 18.48 -17.39 11.86
CA SER A 468 18.69 -18.30 13.00
C SER A 468 18.83 -17.57 14.34
N GLU A 469 19.37 -16.34 14.36
CA GLU A 469 19.42 -15.50 15.56
C GLU A 469 18.05 -14.94 15.93
N GLN A 470 17.26 -14.54 14.94
CA GLN A 470 15.88 -14.10 15.16
C GLN A 470 14.99 -15.23 15.66
N LEU A 471 15.08 -16.44 15.07
CA LEU A 471 14.32 -17.62 15.51
C LEU A 471 14.62 -17.99 16.96
N ARG A 472 15.91 -17.98 17.36
CA ARG A 472 16.30 -18.22 18.76
C ARG A 472 15.72 -17.17 19.71
N THR A 473 15.63 -15.92 19.26
CA THR A 473 15.03 -14.84 20.04
C THR A 473 13.53 -15.07 20.21
N LEU A 474 12.82 -15.45 19.15
CA LEU A 474 11.39 -15.75 19.18
C LEU A 474 11.08 -16.96 20.09
N ASP A 475 11.86 -18.03 20.00
CA ASP A 475 11.72 -19.21 20.86
C ASP A 475 12.06 -18.92 22.34
N SER A 476 12.79 -17.83 22.62
CA SER A 476 13.10 -17.40 23.99
C SER A 476 11.97 -16.61 24.69
N ILE A 477 10.88 -16.28 23.97
CA ILE A 477 9.75 -15.54 24.52
C ILE A 477 9.02 -16.40 25.56
N PRO A 478 8.90 -15.96 26.83
CA PRO A 478 8.27 -16.76 27.87
C PRO A 478 6.78 -17.00 27.61
N VAL A 479 6.37 -18.27 27.60
CA VAL A 479 4.99 -18.68 27.33
C VAL A 479 4.02 -18.11 28.37
N ASP A 480 4.42 -18.02 29.64
CA ASP A 480 3.60 -17.45 30.71
C ASP A 480 3.26 -15.97 30.47
N ARG A 481 4.15 -15.21 29.82
CA ARG A 481 3.89 -13.82 29.44
C ARG A 481 2.88 -13.74 28.29
N ILE A 482 2.97 -14.64 27.31
CA ILE A 482 1.98 -14.74 26.23
C ILE A 482 0.60 -15.06 26.80
N VAL A 483 0.51 -16.05 27.70
CA VAL A 483 -0.74 -16.42 28.36
C VAL A 483 -1.33 -15.25 29.16
N ARG A 484 -0.51 -14.54 29.95
CA ARG A 484 -0.95 -13.34 30.68
C ARG A 484 -1.48 -12.25 29.74
N PHE A 485 -0.78 -12.01 28.63
CA PHE A 485 -1.20 -11.03 27.63
C PHE A 485 -2.53 -11.39 26.95
N PHE A 486 -2.78 -12.68 26.69
CA PHE A 486 -4.05 -13.17 26.15
C PHE A 486 -5.20 -13.07 27.15
N ARG A 487 -4.95 -13.34 28.44
CA ARG A 487 -5.93 -13.11 29.51
C ARG A 487 -6.34 -11.65 29.63
N ASP A 488 -5.41 -10.74 29.34
CA ASP A 488 -5.63 -9.30 29.38
C ASP A 488 -6.15 -8.70 28.04
N CYS A 489 -6.69 -9.52 27.14
CA CYS A 489 -7.11 -9.07 25.80
C CYS A 489 -8.14 -7.94 25.77
N HIS A 490 -8.91 -7.75 26.84
CA HIS A 490 -9.86 -6.65 26.98
C HIS A 490 -9.20 -5.26 27.07
N ASN A 491 -7.93 -5.18 27.50
CA ASN A 491 -7.18 -3.93 27.63
C ASN A 491 -6.35 -3.58 26.38
N TRP A 492 -6.36 -4.42 25.35
CA TRP A 492 -5.58 -4.24 24.13
C TRP A 492 -5.87 -2.91 23.41
N SER A 493 -7.11 -2.43 23.42
CA SER A 493 -7.46 -1.13 22.82
C SER A 493 -6.80 0.04 23.56
N GLY A 494 -6.68 -0.04 24.89
CA GLY A 494 -5.97 0.94 25.70
C GLY A 494 -4.47 0.92 25.44
N LEU A 495 -3.89 -0.28 25.37
CA LEU A 495 -2.48 -0.48 24.99
C LEU A 495 -2.17 0.11 23.60
N LYS A 496 -3.02 -0.19 22.60
CA LYS A 496 -2.92 0.36 21.23
C LYS A 496 -2.86 1.89 21.25
N LYS A 497 -3.84 2.53 21.89
CA LYS A 497 -3.96 4.01 21.92
C LYS A 497 -2.77 4.68 22.62
N ARG A 498 -2.28 4.09 23.72
CA ARG A 498 -1.08 4.58 24.43
C ARG A 498 0.16 4.50 23.54
N TYR A 499 0.37 3.35 22.88
CA TYR A 499 1.50 3.14 21.97
C TYR A 499 1.47 4.15 20.82
N GLU A 500 0.33 4.31 20.14
CA GLU A 500 0.15 5.26 19.03
C GLU A 500 0.51 6.69 19.41
N THR A 501 -0.08 7.17 20.52
CA THR A 501 0.10 8.54 20.97
C THR A 501 1.55 8.81 21.37
N GLY A 502 2.19 7.85 22.06
CA GLY A 502 3.58 7.97 22.46
C GLY A 502 4.53 7.92 21.27
N TYR A 503 4.29 7.03 20.31
CA TYR A 503 5.13 6.87 19.12
C TYR A 503 5.11 8.12 18.24
N LEU A 504 3.93 8.69 17.94
CA LEU A 504 3.82 9.93 17.16
C LEU A 504 4.53 11.13 17.81
N LYS A 505 4.64 11.15 19.14
CA LYS A 505 5.30 12.23 19.89
C LYS A 505 6.79 11.96 20.15
N GLY A 506 7.28 10.77 19.82
CA GLY A 506 8.64 10.35 20.17
C GLY A 506 8.86 10.23 21.69
N GLU A 507 7.81 9.86 22.44
CA GLU A 507 7.79 9.74 23.90
C GLU A 507 7.95 8.27 24.33
N LEU A 508 9.18 7.74 24.23
CA LEU A 508 9.53 6.34 24.54
C LEU A 508 9.00 5.86 25.90
N ASP A 509 9.19 6.65 26.95
CA ASP A 509 8.80 6.26 28.31
C ASP A 509 7.27 6.14 28.44
N ARG A 510 6.52 6.98 27.72
CA ARG A 510 5.05 6.95 27.69
C ARG A 510 4.50 5.79 26.86
N MET A 511 5.21 5.39 25.81
CA MET A 511 4.80 4.24 24.98
C MET A 511 4.82 2.93 25.76
N PHE A 512 5.76 2.80 26.70
CA PHE A 512 6.08 1.53 27.33
C PHE A 512 5.74 1.43 28.82
N GLY A 513 5.48 2.56 29.49
CA GLY A 513 5.16 2.58 30.92
C GLY A 513 6.30 2.00 31.76
N THR A 514 5.98 1.47 32.95
CA THR A 514 6.95 0.98 33.95
C THR A 514 7.48 -0.44 33.70
N SER A 515 7.43 -0.95 32.47
CA SER A 515 8.02 -2.23 32.00
C SER A 515 7.48 -3.52 32.64
N ALA A 516 6.59 -4.25 31.93
CA ALA A 516 6.33 -5.70 32.08
C ALA A 516 5.25 -6.27 31.13
N GLU A 517 4.45 -5.43 30.48
CA GLU A 517 3.16 -5.87 29.91
C GLU A 517 3.26 -6.62 28.57
N PHE A 518 4.30 -6.38 27.75
CA PHE A 518 4.36 -6.95 26.40
C PHE A 518 5.23 -8.22 26.35
N PRO A 519 4.74 -9.36 25.78
CA PRO A 519 5.41 -10.65 25.90
C PRO A 519 6.87 -10.71 25.43
N SER A 520 7.19 -10.03 24.32
CA SER A 520 8.53 -10.02 23.74
C SER A 520 9.52 -9.07 24.42
N ARG A 521 9.14 -8.34 25.49
CA ARG A 521 10.05 -7.40 26.17
C ARG A 521 10.72 -8.04 27.37
N THR A 522 11.72 -8.88 27.10
CA THR A 522 12.52 -9.58 28.11
C THR A 522 13.99 -9.19 27.99
N GLU A 523 14.78 -9.49 29.02
CA GLU A 523 16.23 -9.24 29.04
C GLU A 523 16.96 -9.94 27.88
N MET A 524 16.58 -11.18 27.55
CA MET A 524 17.15 -11.91 26.42
C MET A 524 16.75 -11.33 25.06
N VAL A 525 15.54 -10.77 24.95
CA VAL A 525 15.04 -10.17 23.71
C VAL A 525 15.53 -8.73 23.52
N ILE A 526 15.85 -8.01 24.60
CA ILE A 526 16.27 -6.60 24.55
C ILE A 526 17.76 -6.47 24.86
N ASN A 527 18.20 -6.63 26.11
CA ASN A 527 19.57 -6.29 26.54
C ASN A 527 20.67 -7.03 25.75
N ARG A 528 20.57 -8.37 25.62
CA ARG A 528 21.56 -9.16 24.86
C ARG A 528 21.54 -8.87 23.36
N ARG A 529 20.39 -8.47 22.81
CA ARG A 529 20.28 -8.05 21.40
C ARG A 529 20.83 -6.64 21.20
N ASP A 530 20.65 -5.75 22.17
CA ASP A 530 21.18 -4.38 22.10
C ASP A 530 22.71 -4.35 22.04
N GLU A 531 23.40 -5.17 22.84
CA GLU A 531 24.86 -5.31 22.77
C GLU A 531 25.33 -5.77 21.38
N ARG A 532 24.63 -6.77 20.83
CA ARG A 532 24.90 -7.29 19.49
C ARG A 532 24.64 -6.25 18.43
N PHE A 533 23.48 -5.60 18.46
CA PHE A 533 23.13 -4.52 17.53
C PHE A 533 24.17 -3.41 17.59
N LEU A 534 24.57 -2.98 18.79
CA LEU A 534 25.61 -1.97 18.98
C LEU A 534 26.91 -2.42 18.29
N SER A 535 27.41 -3.62 18.61
CA SER A 535 28.67 -4.11 18.01
C SER A 535 28.63 -4.19 16.48
N ARG A 536 27.48 -4.52 15.89
CA ARG A 536 27.31 -4.67 14.44
C ARG A 536 27.05 -3.34 13.73
N MET A 537 26.42 -2.36 14.38
CA MET A 537 26.20 -1.04 13.79
C MET A 537 27.38 -0.09 13.95
N LEU A 538 28.21 -0.26 14.99
CA LEU A 538 29.33 0.64 15.31
C LEU A 538 30.26 0.92 14.11
N PRO A 539 30.73 -0.08 13.34
CA PRO A 539 31.62 0.16 12.20
C PRO A 539 31.02 1.08 11.13
N PHE A 540 29.69 1.08 10.98
CA PHE A 540 28.97 1.93 10.04
C PHE A 540 28.72 3.32 10.63
N LEU A 541 28.30 3.37 11.91
CA LEU A 541 28.05 4.63 12.61
C LEU A 541 29.31 5.50 12.68
N GLU A 542 30.47 4.90 12.97
CA GLU A 542 31.76 5.60 13.04
C GLU A 542 32.28 6.03 11.66
N LYS A 543 31.90 5.32 10.59
CA LYS A 543 32.19 5.75 9.21
C LYS A 543 31.34 6.97 8.82
N GLY A 544 30.14 7.11 9.36
CA GLY A 544 29.19 8.17 8.99
C GLY A 544 28.34 7.79 7.77
N GLY A 545 27.29 8.57 7.52
CA GLY A 545 26.45 8.41 6.33
C GLY A 545 25.60 7.14 6.33
N CYS A 546 25.18 6.67 7.51
CA CYS A 546 24.28 5.52 7.64
C CYS A 546 23.07 5.80 8.53
N ALA A 547 21.99 5.05 8.29
CA ALA A 547 20.78 5.06 9.12
C ALA A 547 20.47 3.66 9.65
N VAL A 548 20.20 3.54 10.95
CA VAL A 548 19.91 2.27 11.62
C VAL A 548 18.44 2.24 12.04
N PHE A 549 17.72 1.16 11.72
CA PHE A 549 16.35 0.92 12.14
C PHE A 549 16.30 -0.31 13.05
N VAL A 550 15.91 -0.07 14.31
CA VAL A 550 15.72 -1.09 15.34
C VAL A 550 14.33 -0.94 15.94
N GLY A 551 13.74 -2.02 16.43
CA GLY A 551 12.46 -2.01 17.12
C GLY A 551 12.46 -0.95 18.23
N SER A 552 11.38 -0.19 18.33
CA SER A 552 11.29 0.99 19.20
C SER A 552 11.63 0.73 20.68
N ALA A 553 11.46 -0.52 21.16
CA ALA A 553 11.85 -0.91 22.52
C ALA A 553 13.36 -0.87 22.76
N HIS A 554 14.17 -1.22 21.76
CA HIS A 554 15.64 -1.22 21.83
C HIS A 554 16.22 0.18 22.05
N MET A 555 15.49 1.22 21.64
CA MET A 555 15.87 2.61 21.88
C MET A 555 15.87 3.03 23.35
N LEU A 556 15.28 2.23 24.25
CA LEU A 556 15.39 2.48 25.69
C LEU A 556 16.84 2.40 26.16
N ASN A 557 17.56 1.34 25.76
CA ASN A 557 18.94 1.09 26.16
C ASN A 557 19.96 1.65 25.16
N LEU A 558 19.72 1.49 23.85
CA LEU A 558 20.70 1.89 22.84
C LEU A 558 21.05 3.38 22.91
N ARG A 559 20.16 4.25 23.40
CA ARG A 559 20.46 5.68 23.61
C ARG A 559 21.57 5.92 24.62
N SER A 560 21.61 5.20 25.74
CA SER A 560 22.69 5.33 26.72
C SER A 560 23.95 4.65 26.22
N MET A 561 23.83 3.45 25.67
CA MET A 561 24.96 2.68 25.15
C MET A 561 25.70 3.43 24.02
N LEU A 562 24.99 4.12 23.12
CA LEU A 562 25.60 4.96 22.08
C LEU A 562 26.35 6.17 22.67
N ARG A 563 25.85 6.77 23.75
CA ARG A 563 26.56 7.85 24.46
C ARG A 563 27.83 7.34 25.13
N GLU A 564 27.76 6.18 25.77
CA GLU A 564 28.92 5.50 26.35
C GLU A 564 29.96 5.14 25.28
N ALA A 565 29.51 4.79 24.08
CA ALA A 565 30.38 4.58 22.90
C ALA A 565 30.93 5.89 22.28
N GLY A 566 30.65 7.04 22.89
CA GLY A 566 31.20 8.35 22.50
C GLY A 566 30.42 9.10 21.42
N PHE A 567 29.16 8.75 21.16
CA PHE A 567 28.30 9.51 20.25
C PHE A 567 27.49 10.58 20.98
N SER A 568 27.40 11.75 20.39
CA SER A 568 26.38 12.75 20.72
C SER A 568 25.04 12.28 20.14
N VAL A 569 24.01 12.16 20.98
CA VAL A 569 22.69 11.62 20.60
C VAL A 569 21.62 12.69 20.76
N HIS A 570 21.10 13.20 19.64
CA HIS A 570 20.12 14.28 19.60
C HIS A 570 18.85 13.84 18.88
N ARG A 571 17.67 14.09 19.46
CA ARG A 571 16.41 13.80 18.76
C ARG A 571 16.25 14.80 17.59
N ARG A 572 15.93 14.30 16.39
CA ARG A 572 15.68 15.16 15.23
C ARG A 572 14.43 16.00 15.48
N LYS A 573 14.56 17.32 15.42
CA LYS A 573 13.49 18.27 15.72
C LYS A 573 12.54 18.51 14.57
#